data_AF-A0A147BS76-F1
#
_entry.id   AF-A0A147BS76-F1
#
_cell.length_a   1.000
_cell.length_b   1.000
_cell.length_c   1.000
_cell.angle_alpha   90.00
_cell.angle_beta   90.00
_cell.angle_gamma   90.00
#
_symmetry.space_group_name_H-M   'P 1'
#
loop_
_entity.id
_entity.type
_entity.pdbx_description
1 polymer ?
#
loop_
_entity_poly.entity_id
_entity_poly.type
_entity_poly.pdbx_seq_one_letter_code
_entity_poly.pdbx_strand_id
1 'polypeptide(L)'
;FSSWSIFNSWQVLVAALGFILTSVCCQWQWHKKCLIVTVQYHWKTIPFYTMSIYAGSRALTVLPISLFLAIHNALLLVHCGVDLDMGKQSIFFSSSPKDLIAFTSVAVSSIMLVTTVPRGFGNAMWWMLLHICCTGVIFAVEKISVYCAKTDAFNRQIFYYASSFLLLLPTSYFLGDFYAVQRYPYLASPSFCWTFIASGILGCFLAMVYPSVLNLELVNLNITGLAKVFACSILDLNKTFCGLYIINS
;
A
#
# COMPACT_ATOMS: atom_id res chain seq x y z
N PHE A 1 21.57 1.96 1.11
CA PHE A 1 21.10 2.70 -0.08
C PHE A 1 19.82 3.45 0.29
N SER A 2 19.73 4.77 0.07
CA SER A 2 18.60 5.61 0.54
C SER A 2 17.60 6.02 -0.55
N SER A 3 17.86 5.72 -1.83
CA SER A 3 17.11 6.15 -3.03
C SER A 3 15.68 5.61 -3.19
N TRP A 4 15.04 5.19 -2.09
CA TRP A 4 13.73 4.54 -2.09
C TRP A 4 12.60 5.49 -2.50
N SER A 5 12.74 6.79 -2.28
CA SER A 5 11.72 7.76 -2.68
C SER A 5 11.60 7.84 -4.19
N ILE A 6 12.71 7.76 -4.93
CA ILE A 6 12.71 7.73 -6.41
C ILE A 6 12.04 6.45 -6.93
N PHE A 7 12.33 5.31 -6.30
CA PHE A 7 11.70 4.04 -6.66
C PHE A 7 10.18 4.06 -6.41
N ASN A 8 9.74 4.67 -5.31
CA ASN A 8 8.33 4.89 -5.02
C ASN A 8 7.70 5.86 -6.02
N SER A 9 8.36 6.97 -6.34
CA SER A 9 7.91 7.92 -7.37
C SER A 9 7.70 7.23 -8.72
N TRP A 10 8.62 6.34 -9.11
CA TRP A 10 8.50 5.56 -10.34
C TRP A 10 7.30 4.62 -10.32
N GLN A 11 7.13 3.79 -9.28
CA GLN A 11 5.99 2.89 -9.19
C GLN A 11 4.65 3.64 -9.20
N VAL A 12 4.57 4.75 -8.47
CA VAL A 12 3.37 5.59 -8.39
C VAL A 12 3.09 6.26 -9.74
N LEU A 13 4.12 6.69 -10.48
CA LEU A 13 3.98 7.21 -11.84
C LEU A 13 3.44 6.15 -12.81
N VAL A 14 4.04 4.95 -12.81
CA VAL A 14 3.60 3.86 -13.70
C VAL A 14 2.18 3.43 -13.37
N ALA A 15 1.80 3.37 -12.09
CA ALA A 15 0.42 3.13 -11.68
C ALA A 15 -0.52 4.23 -12.18
N ALA A 16 -0.18 5.51 -12.00
CA ALA A 16 -1.00 6.63 -12.49
C ALA A 16 -1.20 6.56 -14.01
N LEU A 17 -0.14 6.31 -14.77
CA LEU A 17 -0.20 6.12 -16.23
C LEU A 17 -1.06 4.91 -16.59
N GLY A 18 -0.92 3.80 -15.86
CA GLY A 18 -1.75 2.61 -16.03
C GLY A 18 -3.23 2.92 -15.87
N PHE A 19 -3.63 3.62 -14.80
CA PHE A 19 -5.03 4.02 -14.59
C PHE A 19 -5.55 4.97 -15.68
N ILE A 20 -4.73 5.92 -16.13
CA ILE A 20 -5.10 6.81 -17.24
C ILE A 20 -5.29 6.02 -18.53
N LEU A 21 -4.35 5.13 -18.88
CA LEU A 21 -4.45 4.28 -20.07
C LEU A 21 -5.69 3.40 -20.01
N THR A 22 -5.96 2.75 -18.88
CA THR A 22 -7.19 1.97 -18.67
C THR A 22 -8.43 2.84 -18.82
N SER A 23 -8.43 4.07 -18.31
CA SER A 23 -9.57 4.98 -18.45
C SER A 23 -9.88 5.32 -19.91
N VAL A 24 -8.84 5.51 -20.74
CA VAL A 24 -8.97 5.81 -22.17
C VAL A 24 -9.38 4.57 -22.96
N CYS A 25 -8.72 3.43 -22.72
CA CYS A 25 -9.01 2.17 -23.40
C CYS A 25 -10.44 1.68 -23.12
N CYS A 26 -10.93 1.86 -21.90
CA CYS A 26 -12.26 1.42 -21.48
C CYS A 26 -13.36 2.49 -21.67
N GLN A 27 -13.05 3.63 -22.31
CA GLN A 27 -14.01 4.74 -22.54
C GLN A 27 -14.72 5.19 -21.26
N TRP A 28 -13.96 5.28 -20.16
CA TRP A 28 -14.51 5.56 -18.84
C TRP A 28 -15.18 6.93 -18.79
N GLN A 29 -16.45 6.96 -18.40
CA GLN A 29 -17.26 8.17 -18.39
C GLN A 29 -17.10 8.92 -17.05
N TRP A 30 -16.50 10.10 -17.11
CA TRP A 30 -16.24 10.93 -15.94
C TRP A 30 -17.50 11.71 -15.51
N HIS A 31 -18.11 11.34 -14.40
CA HIS A 31 -19.19 12.12 -13.82
C HIS A 31 -18.65 13.38 -13.13
N LYS A 32 -18.75 14.54 -13.79
CA LYS A 32 -18.21 15.84 -13.32
C LYS A 32 -18.60 16.21 -11.88
N LYS A 33 -19.86 15.96 -11.48
CA LYS A 33 -20.33 16.22 -10.11
C LYS A 33 -19.63 15.32 -9.08
N CYS A 34 -19.46 14.04 -9.42
CA CYS A 34 -18.76 13.07 -8.59
C CYS A 34 -17.28 13.46 -8.46
N LEU A 35 -16.65 13.83 -9.57
CA LEU A 35 -15.26 14.27 -9.63
C LEU A 35 -14.96 15.44 -8.68
N ILE A 36 -15.81 16.48 -8.67
CA ILE A 36 -15.61 17.66 -7.82
C ILE A 36 -15.66 17.27 -6.33
N VAL A 37 -16.65 16.47 -5.94
CA VAL A 37 -16.82 16.00 -4.56
C VAL A 37 -15.64 15.09 -4.16
N THR A 38 -15.20 14.21 -5.07
CA THR A 38 -14.01 13.39 -4.89
C THR A 38 -12.80 14.29 -4.61
N VAL A 39 -12.46 15.25 -5.49
CA VAL A 39 -11.31 16.15 -5.28
C VAL A 39 -11.38 16.91 -3.94
N GLN A 40 -12.54 17.47 -3.59
CA GLN A 40 -12.75 18.22 -2.34
C GLN A 40 -12.57 17.38 -1.07
N TYR A 41 -12.86 16.09 -1.15
CA TYR A 41 -12.69 15.19 -0.03
C TYR A 41 -11.26 14.62 0.02
N HIS A 42 -10.68 14.34 -1.15
CA HIS A 42 -9.43 13.62 -1.27
C HIS A 42 -8.22 14.48 -0.94
N TRP A 43 -8.25 15.80 -1.14
CA TRP A 43 -7.08 16.65 -0.89
C TRP A 43 -6.56 16.54 0.55
N LYS A 44 -7.44 16.29 1.52
CA LYS A 44 -7.08 16.08 2.93
C LYS A 44 -6.40 14.74 3.18
N THR A 45 -6.70 13.73 2.36
CA THR A 45 -6.23 12.35 2.51
C THR A 45 -4.96 12.08 1.72
N ILE A 46 -4.67 12.86 0.67
CA ILE A 46 -3.45 12.76 -0.14
C ILE A 46 -2.17 12.64 0.70
N PRO A 47 -1.88 13.52 1.69
CA PRO A 47 -0.63 13.42 2.45
C PRO A 47 -0.54 12.11 3.25
N PHE A 48 -1.66 11.62 3.80
CA PHE A 48 -1.71 10.34 4.50
C PHE A 48 -1.51 9.17 3.54
N TYR A 49 -2.08 9.23 2.33
CA TYR A 49 -1.88 8.21 1.30
C TYR A 49 -0.43 8.15 0.84
N THR A 50 0.16 9.32 0.53
CA THR A 50 1.57 9.41 0.15
C THR A 50 2.50 8.94 1.27
N MET A 51 2.23 9.34 2.52
CA MET A 51 2.99 8.89 3.68
C MET A 51 2.82 7.39 3.90
N SER A 52 1.62 6.83 3.69
CA SER A 52 1.40 5.38 3.80
C SER A 52 2.25 4.60 2.80
N ILE A 53 2.29 5.01 1.53
CA ILE A 53 3.17 4.38 0.51
C ILE A 53 4.63 4.51 0.92
N TYR A 54 5.07 5.71 1.29
CA TYR A 54 6.45 5.95 1.66
C TYR A 54 6.88 5.13 2.88
N ALA A 55 6.07 5.15 3.95
CA ALA A 55 6.32 4.43 5.19
C ALA A 55 6.30 2.91 5.00
N GLY A 56 5.34 2.38 4.23
CA GLY A 56 5.28 0.96 3.90
C GLY A 56 6.51 0.48 3.13
N SER A 57 6.92 1.25 2.11
CA SER A 57 8.14 0.96 1.35
C SER A 57 9.38 1.04 2.23
N ARG A 58 9.50 2.04 3.11
CA ARG A 58 10.61 2.16 4.09
C ARG A 58 10.66 0.99 5.05
N ALA A 59 9.52 0.54 5.56
CA ALA A 59 9.42 -0.65 6.41
C ALA A 59 9.94 -1.91 5.68
N LEU A 60 9.52 -2.11 4.43
CA LEU A 60 9.91 -3.26 3.59
C LEU A 60 11.40 -3.34 3.22
N THR A 61 12.14 -2.23 3.35
CA THR A 61 13.60 -2.22 3.12
C THR A 61 14.38 -3.00 4.17
N VAL A 62 13.81 -3.11 5.38
CA VAL A 62 14.46 -3.75 6.53
C VAL A 62 13.67 -4.99 6.97
N LEU A 63 12.34 -4.93 6.93
CA LEU A 63 11.48 -6.04 7.34
C LEU A 63 11.39 -7.12 6.24
N PRO A 64 11.50 -8.41 6.61
CA PRO A 64 11.08 -9.51 5.74
C PRO A 64 9.63 -9.34 5.31
N ILE A 65 9.30 -9.76 4.08
CA ILE A 65 7.94 -9.61 3.52
C ILE A 65 6.92 -10.37 4.37
N SER A 66 7.26 -11.58 4.81
CA SER A 66 6.42 -12.40 5.69
C SER A 66 6.04 -11.67 6.97
N LEU A 67 7.01 -11.00 7.60
CA LEU A 67 6.79 -10.22 8.82
C LEU A 67 5.98 -8.96 8.55
N PHE A 68 6.27 -8.25 7.46
CA PHE A 68 5.49 -7.09 7.03
C PHE A 68 4.02 -7.45 6.84
N LEU A 69 3.71 -8.51 6.09
CA LEU A 69 2.33 -8.97 5.86
C LEU A 69 1.65 -9.42 7.14
N ALA A 70 2.38 -10.10 8.02
CA ALA A 70 1.83 -10.58 9.28
C ALA A 70 1.42 -9.41 10.20
N ILE A 71 2.26 -8.36 10.28
CA ILE A 71 1.93 -7.13 11.01
C ILE A 71 0.85 -6.32 10.27
N HIS A 72 0.85 -6.31 8.94
CA HIS A 72 -0.16 -5.62 8.13
C HIS A 72 -1.57 -6.16 8.39
N ASN A 73 -1.72 -7.43 8.79
CA ASN A 73 -3.02 -7.99 9.20
C ASN A 73 -3.62 -7.27 10.43
N ALA A 74 -2.83 -6.52 11.20
CA ALA A 74 -3.34 -5.65 12.26
C ALA A 74 -4.26 -4.53 11.74
N LEU A 75 -4.25 -4.21 10.44
CA LEU A 75 -5.23 -3.29 9.85
C LEU A 75 -6.67 -3.77 10.01
N LEU A 76 -6.89 -5.08 10.16
CA LEU A 76 -8.21 -5.63 10.48
C LEU A 76 -8.73 -5.11 11.82
N LEU A 77 -7.85 -4.96 12.80
CA LEU A 77 -8.17 -4.36 14.11
C LEU A 77 -8.54 -2.90 13.95
N VAL A 78 -7.81 -2.17 13.10
CA VAL A 78 -8.06 -0.77 12.80
C VAL A 78 -9.43 -0.61 12.12
N HIS A 79 -9.74 -1.42 11.10
CA HIS A 79 -11.04 -1.40 10.44
C HIS A 79 -12.16 -1.69 11.43
N CYS A 80 -12.02 -2.72 12.27
CA CYS A 80 -13.00 -3.04 13.31
C CYS A 80 -13.18 -1.89 14.32
N GLY A 81 -12.09 -1.27 14.78
CA GLY A 81 -12.15 -0.12 15.68
C GLY A 81 -12.85 1.08 15.07
N VAL A 82 -12.55 1.40 13.80
CA VAL A 82 -13.21 2.46 13.04
C VAL A 82 -14.71 2.16 12.84
N ASP A 83 -15.07 0.90 12.61
CA ASP A 83 -16.46 0.48 12.48
C ASP A 83 -17.26 0.71 13.78
N LEU A 84 -16.67 0.31 14.91
CA LEU A 84 -17.25 0.50 16.24
C LEU A 84 -17.38 1.98 16.62
N ASP A 85 -16.35 2.79 16.35
CA ASP A 85 -16.34 4.23 16.62
C ASP A 85 -17.44 4.97 15.85
N MET A 86 -17.74 4.53 14.63
CA MET A 86 -18.84 5.08 13.82
C MET A 86 -20.23 4.55 14.21
N GLY A 87 -20.34 3.79 15.31
CA GLY A 87 -21.60 3.18 15.75
C GLY A 87 -22.16 2.16 14.75
N LYS A 88 -21.33 1.66 13.83
CA LYS A 88 -21.73 0.63 12.86
C LYS A 88 -21.46 -0.74 13.47
N GLN A 89 -22.36 -1.69 13.21
CA GLN A 89 -22.10 -3.07 13.60
C GLN A 89 -20.88 -3.55 12.81
N SER A 90 -19.78 -3.79 13.50
CA SER A 90 -18.58 -4.33 12.86
C SER A 90 -18.90 -5.71 12.30
N ILE A 91 -18.35 -6.01 11.14
CA ILE A 91 -18.43 -7.34 10.49
C ILE A 91 -18.09 -8.49 11.45
N PHE A 92 -17.27 -8.23 12.48
CA PHE A 92 -16.83 -9.23 13.46
C PHE A 92 -17.76 -9.43 14.66
N PHE A 93 -18.58 -8.44 15.02
CA PHE A 93 -19.47 -8.53 16.18
C PHE A 93 -20.91 -8.93 15.82
N SER A 94 -21.23 -9.07 14.52
CA SER A 94 -22.63 -9.17 14.10
C SER A 94 -23.21 -10.58 13.94
N SER A 95 -22.46 -11.60 13.55
CA SER A 95 -23.13 -12.77 12.93
C SER A 95 -22.63 -14.17 13.29
N SER A 96 -21.47 -14.39 13.93
CA SER A 96 -21.03 -15.75 14.27
C SER A 96 -19.92 -15.79 15.33
N PRO A 97 -19.93 -16.74 16.28
CA PRO A 97 -18.81 -16.95 17.21
C PRO A 97 -17.48 -17.26 16.49
N LYS A 98 -17.54 -17.73 15.24
CA LYS A 98 -16.35 -18.01 14.41
C LYS A 98 -15.59 -16.74 14.03
N ASP A 99 -16.30 -15.63 13.82
CA ASP A 99 -15.70 -14.34 13.42
C ASP A 99 -14.98 -13.69 14.60
N LEU A 100 -15.53 -13.83 15.81
CA LEU A 100 -14.89 -13.39 17.05
C LEU A 100 -13.60 -14.19 17.33
N ILE A 101 -13.61 -15.50 17.11
CA ILE A 101 -12.42 -16.35 17.25
C ILE A 101 -11.36 -15.96 16.21
N ALA A 102 -11.76 -15.75 14.95
CA ALA A 102 -10.85 -15.30 13.90
C ALA A 102 -10.23 -13.93 14.27
N PHE A 103 -11.04 -12.97 14.69
CA PHE A 103 -10.59 -11.64 15.11
C PHE A 103 -9.61 -11.69 16.28
N THR A 104 -9.95 -12.43 17.35
CA THR A 104 -9.09 -12.58 18.52
C THR A 104 -7.79 -13.29 18.17
N SER A 105 -7.81 -14.28 17.26
CA SER A 105 -6.58 -14.92 16.77
C SER A 105 -5.68 -13.96 15.98
N VAL A 106 -6.25 -13.09 15.16
CA VAL A 106 -5.50 -12.04 14.43
C VAL A 106 -4.94 -10.99 15.40
N ALA A 107 -5.72 -10.60 16.41
CA ALA A 107 -5.28 -9.67 17.45
C ALA A 107 -4.07 -10.23 18.22
N VAL A 108 -4.21 -11.46 18.73
CA VAL A 108 -3.17 -12.12 19.53
C VAL A 108 -1.92 -12.37 18.68
N SER A 109 -2.06 -12.88 17.46
CA SER A 109 -0.91 -13.10 16.57
C SER A 109 -0.18 -11.80 16.23
N SER A 110 -0.90 -10.72 15.94
CA SER A 110 -0.30 -9.41 15.65
C SER A 110 0.48 -8.86 16.86
N ILE A 111 -0.09 -8.95 18.07
CA ILE A 111 0.58 -8.50 19.31
C ILE A 111 1.80 -9.37 19.62
N MET A 112 1.70 -10.68 19.46
CA MET A 112 2.81 -11.61 19.65
C MET A 112 3.93 -11.37 18.63
N LEU A 113 3.60 -11.08 17.38
CA LEU A 113 4.60 -10.70 16.38
C LEU A 113 5.31 -9.41 16.78
N VAL A 114 4.59 -8.35 17.12
CA VAL A 114 5.21 -7.07 17.52
C VAL A 114 6.13 -7.23 18.73
N THR A 115 5.78 -8.11 19.69
CA THR A 115 6.56 -8.32 20.92
C THR A 115 7.73 -9.29 20.76
N THR A 116 7.69 -10.19 19.77
CA THR A 116 8.77 -11.16 19.48
C THR A 116 9.78 -10.65 18.46
N VAL A 117 9.44 -9.61 17.69
CA VAL A 117 10.38 -9.00 16.74
C VAL A 117 11.62 -8.48 17.47
N PRO A 118 12.83 -8.89 17.04
CA PRO A 118 14.06 -8.44 17.66
C PRO A 118 14.16 -6.91 17.71
N ARG A 119 14.65 -6.36 18.84
CA ARG A 119 14.83 -4.91 19.04
C ARG A 119 15.68 -4.23 17.95
N GLY A 120 16.50 -4.99 17.22
CA GLY A 120 17.26 -4.52 16.06
C GLY A 120 16.40 -3.99 14.89
N PHE A 121 15.10 -4.28 14.87
CA PHE A 121 14.16 -3.78 13.84
C PHE A 121 13.39 -2.52 14.26
N GLY A 122 13.74 -1.88 15.39
CA GLY A 122 12.95 -0.78 15.98
C GLY A 122 12.58 0.35 15.00
N ASN A 123 13.53 0.79 14.16
CA ASN A 123 13.26 1.82 13.14
C ASN A 123 12.25 1.34 12.09
N ALA A 124 12.36 0.10 11.62
CA ALA A 124 11.45 -0.46 10.63
C ALA A 124 10.03 -0.67 11.18
N MET A 125 9.93 -1.06 12.45
CA MET A 125 8.65 -1.17 13.17
C MET A 125 7.97 0.18 13.33
N TRP A 126 8.73 1.25 13.55
CA TRP A 126 8.18 2.62 13.57
C TRP A 126 7.58 3.02 12.22
N TRP A 127 8.28 2.75 11.10
CA TRP A 127 7.74 2.98 9.76
C TRP A 127 6.49 2.12 9.48
N MET A 128 6.47 0.89 9.96
CA MET A 128 5.31 0.01 9.82
C MET A 128 4.10 0.53 10.62
N LEU A 129 4.31 1.01 11.85
CA LEU A 129 3.27 1.63 12.64
C LEU A 129 2.69 2.87 11.94
N LEU A 130 3.57 3.73 11.42
CA LEU A 130 3.15 4.91 10.66
C LEU A 130 2.33 4.53 9.43
N HIS A 131 2.75 3.50 8.69
CA HIS A 131 2.00 2.94 7.55
C HIS A 131 0.59 2.47 7.96
N ILE A 132 0.47 1.72 9.06
CA ILE A 132 -0.83 1.26 9.58
C ILE A 132 -1.72 2.44 10.00
N CYS A 133 -1.17 3.41 10.74
CA CYS A 133 -1.91 4.58 11.19
C CYS A 133 -2.42 5.42 10.00
N CYS A 134 -1.57 5.70 9.02
CA CYS A 134 -1.97 6.43 7.82
C CYS A 134 -3.05 5.68 7.04
N THR A 135 -2.90 4.36 6.86
CA THR A 135 -3.90 3.52 6.20
C THR A 135 -5.24 3.50 6.94
N GLY A 136 -5.21 3.48 8.27
CA GLY A 136 -6.39 3.61 9.11
C GLY A 136 -7.12 4.94 8.93
N VAL A 137 -6.39 6.05 8.88
CA VAL A 137 -6.98 7.38 8.62
C VAL A 137 -7.61 7.42 7.23
N ILE A 138 -6.93 6.90 6.21
CA ILE A 138 -7.47 6.83 4.84
C ILE A 138 -8.78 6.05 4.84
N PHE A 139 -8.81 4.87 5.48
CA PHE A 139 -10.00 4.03 5.58
C PHE A 139 -11.16 4.74 6.30
N ALA A 140 -10.90 5.35 7.46
CA ALA A 140 -11.92 6.06 8.22
C ALA A 140 -12.52 7.22 7.42
N VAL A 141 -11.66 8.01 6.76
CA VAL A 141 -12.06 9.12 5.91
C VAL A 141 -12.88 8.59 4.72
N GLU A 142 -12.42 7.58 3.99
CA GLU A 142 -13.19 6.94 2.90
C GLU A 142 -14.57 6.45 3.36
N LYS A 143 -14.67 5.95 4.60
CA LYS A 143 -15.93 5.44 5.16
C LYS A 143 -16.95 6.53 5.52
N ILE A 144 -16.49 7.73 5.88
CA ILE A 144 -17.32 8.91 6.18
C ILE A 144 -17.65 9.69 4.90
N SER A 145 -16.93 9.45 3.80
CA SER A 145 -17.09 10.18 2.55
C SER A 145 -18.50 10.08 1.95
N VAL A 146 -18.89 11.12 1.21
CA VAL A 146 -20.19 11.19 0.49
C VAL A 146 -20.29 10.03 -0.50
N TYR A 147 -21.51 9.50 -0.70
CA TYR A 147 -21.80 8.35 -1.57
C TYR A 147 -21.07 8.39 -2.92
N CYS A 148 -21.10 9.53 -3.62
CA CYS A 148 -20.36 9.75 -4.87
C CYS A 148 -18.85 9.48 -4.73
N ALA A 149 -18.18 10.06 -3.72
CA ALA A 149 -16.75 9.86 -3.48
C ALA A 149 -16.42 8.41 -3.08
N LYS A 150 -17.37 7.71 -2.46
CA LYS A 150 -17.25 6.30 -2.09
C LYS A 150 -17.36 5.36 -3.29
N THR A 151 -18.35 5.57 -4.17
CA THR A 151 -18.62 4.71 -5.34
C THR A 151 -17.61 4.88 -6.47
N ASP A 152 -16.85 5.97 -6.45
CA ASP A 152 -15.91 6.33 -7.50
C ASP A 152 -14.47 5.89 -7.18
N ALA A 153 -14.31 4.61 -6.84
CA ALA A 153 -13.03 4.04 -6.42
C ALA A 153 -11.93 4.14 -7.49
N PHE A 154 -12.30 4.04 -8.77
CA PHE A 154 -11.37 4.14 -9.88
C PHE A 154 -10.80 5.56 -10.03
N ASN A 155 -11.67 6.59 -10.06
CA ASN A 155 -11.20 7.97 -10.16
C ASN A 155 -10.42 8.39 -8.91
N ARG A 156 -10.82 7.89 -7.73
CA ARG A 156 -10.08 8.06 -6.47
C ARG A 156 -8.64 7.59 -6.60
N GLN A 157 -8.41 6.40 -7.14
CA GLN A 157 -7.05 5.89 -7.30
C GLN A 157 -6.21 6.72 -8.27
N ILE A 158 -6.81 7.20 -9.36
CA ILE A 158 -6.13 8.12 -10.29
C ILE A 158 -5.61 9.35 -9.54
N PHE A 159 -6.46 10.00 -8.72
CA PHE A 159 -6.04 11.16 -7.94
C PHE A 159 -4.96 10.81 -6.91
N TYR A 160 -5.10 9.71 -6.19
CA TYR A 160 -4.12 9.32 -5.20
C TYR A 160 -2.74 9.04 -5.78
N TYR A 161 -2.66 8.29 -6.88
CA TYR A 161 -1.38 8.02 -7.54
C TYR A 161 -0.80 9.29 -8.19
N ALA A 162 -1.61 10.06 -8.94
CA ALA A 162 -1.13 11.29 -9.57
C ALA A 162 -0.63 12.32 -8.55
N SER A 163 -1.39 12.57 -7.48
CA SER A 163 -0.99 13.52 -6.44
C SER A 163 0.17 13.01 -5.59
N SER A 164 0.25 11.71 -5.33
CA SER A 164 1.40 11.14 -4.62
C SER A 164 2.68 11.24 -5.41
N PHE A 165 2.63 11.12 -6.74
CA PHE A 165 3.78 11.37 -7.59
C PHE A 165 4.25 12.82 -7.45
N LEU A 166 3.32 13.78 -7.51
CA LEU A 166 3.62 15.21 -7.35
C LEU A 166 4.21 15.56 -5.98
N LEU A 167 3.90 14.79 -4.93
CA LEU A 167 4.49 14.99 -3.60
C LEU A 167 5.82 14.25 -3.42
N LEU A 168 5.93 13.02 -3.92
CA LEU A 168 7.13 12.19 -3.76
C LEU A 168 8.29 12.71 -4.60
N LEU A 169 8.02 13.28 -5.78
CA LEU A 169 9.09 13.74 -6.67
C LEU A 169 9.91 14.90 -6.06
N PRO A 170 9.31 16.01 -5.58
CA PRO A 170 10.05 17.04 -4.85
C PRO A 170 10.68 16.52 -3.56
N THR A 171 9.97 15.65 -2.84
CA THR A 171 10.49 15.02 -1.60
C THR A 171 11.77 14.25 -1.89
N SER A 172 11.82 13.50 -3.00
CA SER A 172 13.01 12.77 -3.43
C SER A 172 14.20 13.70 -3.71
N TYR A 173 13.93 14.91 -4.21
CA TYR A 173 14.95 15.93 -4.40
C TYR A 173 15.49 16.45 -3.06
N PHE A 174 14.60 16.83 -2.13
CA PHE A 174 15.01 17.33 -0.81
C PHE A 174 15.71 16.28 0.07
N LEU A 175 15.34 15.00 -0.06
CA LEU A 175 16.02 13.90 0.63
C LEU A 175 17.41 13.58 0.06
N GLY A 176 17.79 14.22 -1.06
CA GLY A 176 19.07 13.99 -1.72
C GLY A 176 19.14 12.68 -2.51
N ASP A 177 18.00 12.05 -2.79
CA ASP A 177 17.96 10.74 -3.45
C ASP A 177 18.49 10.81 -4.89
N PHE A 178 18.31 11.94 -5.58
CA PHE A 178 18.87 12.15 -6.92
C PHE A 178 20.40 12.11 -6.94
N TYR A 179 21.03 12.75 -5.94
CA TYR A 179 22.48 12.74 -5.78
C TYR A 179 22.99 11.34 -5.41
N ALA A 180 22.22 10.60 -4.61
CA ALA A 180 22.55 9.22 -4.26
C ALA A 180 22.44 8.26 -5.45
N VAL A 181 21.42 8.42 -6.30
CA VAL A 181 21.22 7.62 -7.52
C VAL A 181 22.34 7.86 -8.53
N GLN A 182 22.76 9.12 -8.73
CA GLN A 182 23.83 9.44 -9.67
C GLN A 182 25.17 8.79 -9.31
N ARG A 183 25.41 8.54 -8.02
CA ARG A 183 26.63 7.87 -7.52
C ARG A 183 26.52 6.35 -7.49
N TYR A 184 25.39 5.76 -7.91
CA TYR A 184 25.22 4.32 -7.92
C TYR A 184 25.97 3.68 -9.10
N PRO A 185 27.00 2.85 -8.85
CA PRO A 185 27.87 2.33 -9.91
C PRO A 185 27.14 1.40 -10.90
N TYR A 186 26.01 0.80 -10.49
CA TYR A 186 25.23 -0.13 -11.31
C TYR A 186 23.98 0.49 -11.93
N LEU A 187 23.86 1.83 -11.92
CA LEU A 187 22.69 2.52 -12.48
C LEU A 187 22.45 2.18 -13.96
N ALA A 188 23.52 2.05 -14.73
CA ALA A 188 23.47 1.68 -16.15
C ALA A 188 23.46 0.16 -16.40
N SER A 189 23.45 -0.65 -15.33
CA SER A 189 23.43 -2.10 -15.51
C SER A 189 22.08 -2.54 -16.10
N PRO A 190 22.07 -3.48 -17.07
CA PRO A 190 20.84 -3.97 -17.66
C PRO A 190 19.94 -4.64 -16.61
N SER A 191 20.53 -5.33 -15.63
CA SER A 191 19.79 -5.94 -14.53
C SER A 191 19.04 -4.91 -13.69
N PHE A 192 19.68 -3.79 -13.34
CA PHE A 192 19.01 -2.71 -12.60
C PHE A 192 17.84 -2.13 -13.41
N CYS A 193 18.03 -1.89 -14.72
CA CYS A 193 16.99 -1.37 -15.59
C CYS A 193 15.77 -2.32 -15.66
N TRP A 194 16.01 -3.62 -15.85
CA TRP A 194 14.94 -4.63 -15.87
C TRP A 194 14.18 -4.71 -14.54
N THR A 195 14.87 -4.72 -13.40
CA THR A 195 14.21 -4.72 -12.08
C THR A 195 13.42 -3.43 -11.85
N PHE A 196 13.96 -2.29 -12.28
CA PHE A 196 13.28 -0.99 -12.18
C PHE A 196 11.99 -0.97 -13.01
N ILE A 197 12.04 -1.39 -14.27
CA ILE A 197 10.85 -1.49 -15.14
C ILE A 197 9.85 -2.50 -14.57
N ALA A 198 10.31 -3.71 -14.22
CA ALA A 198 9.46 -4.77 -13.68
C ALA A 198 8.73 -4.33 -12.40
N SER A 199 9.40 -3.57 -11.53
CA SER A 199 8.78 -3.03 -10.32
C SER A 199 7.60 -2.09 -10.60
N GLY A 200 7.72 -1.25 -11.63
CA GLY A 200 6.65 -0.34 -12.03
C GLY A 200 5.44 -1.09 -12.59
N ILE A 201 5.69 -2.08 -13.46
CA ILE A 201 4.64 -2.91 -14.05
C ILE A 201 3.91 -3.73 -12.98
N LEU A 202 4.67 -4.40 -12.10
CA LEU A 202 4.10 -5.19 -11.01
C LEU A 202 3.33 -4.31 -10.01
N GLY A 203 3.87 -3.13 -9.68
CA GLY A 203 3.19 -2.15 -8.83
C GLY A 203 1.88 -1.66 -9.44
N CYS A 204 1.86 -1.39 -10.75
CA CYS A 204 0.64 -1.03 -11.48
C CYS A 204 -0.39 -2.18 -11.48
N PHE A 205 0.04 -3.41 -11.75
CA PHE A 205 -0.85 -4.57 -11.71
C PHE A 205 -1.45 -4.76 -10.32
N LEU A 206 -0.64 -4.67 -9.27
CA LEU A 206 -1.11 -4.76 -7.89
C LEU A 206 -2.08 -3.64 -7.54
N ALA A 207 -1.80 -2.40 -7.97
CA ALA A 207 -2.69 -1.26 -7.75
C ALA A 207 -4.08 -1.43 -8.40
N MET A 208 -4.13 -2.06 -9.58
CA MET A 208 -5.38 -2.35 -10.29
C MET A 208 -6.17 -3.50 -9.66
N VAL A 209 -5.45 -4.51 -9.15
CA VAL A 209 -6.05 -5.69 -8.53
C VAL A 209 -6.48 -5.41 -7.09
N TYR A 210 -5.82 -4.48 -6.38
CA TYR A 210 -6.05 -4.17 -4.98
C TYR A 210 -7.51 -3.81 -4.64
N PRO A 211 -8.22 -2.92 -5.37
CA PRO A 211 -9.64 -2.64 -5.13
C PRO A 211 -10.54 -3.87 -5.29
N SER A 212 -10.20 -4.75 -6.25
CA SER A 212 -10.92 -6.00 -6.50
C SER A 212 -10.69 -7.02 -5.39
N VAL A 213 -9.45 -7.12 -4.89
CA VAL A 213 -9.09 -7.99 -3.75
C VAL A 213 -9.70 -7.48 -2.44
N LEU A 214 -9.75 -6.17 -2.21
CA LEU A 214 -10.38 -5.59 -1.02
C LEU A 214 -11.90 -5.84 -0.99
N ASN A 215 -12.56 -5.81 -2.16
CA ASN A 215 -13.96 -6.21 -2.30
C ASN A 215 -14.17 -7.72 -2.06
N LEU A 216 -13.19 -8.56 -2.40
CA LEU A 216 -13.17 -10.00 -2.10
C LEU A 216 -12.87 -10.29 -0.61
N GLU A 217 -12.01 -9.49 0.03
CA GLU A 217 -11.70 -9.53 1.48
C GLU A 217 -12.96 -9.31 2.33
N LEU A 218 -13.92 -8.52 1.84
CA LEU A 218 -15.21 -8.29 2.50
C LEU A 218 -16.18 -9.47 2.39
N VAL A 219 -15.98 -10.38 1.42
CA VAL A 219 -16.92 -11.45 1.08
C VAL A 219 -16.41 -12.84 1.49
N ASN A 220 -15.09 -13.06 1.57
CA ASN A 220 -14.57 -14.41 1.81
C ASN A 220 -13.23 -14.43 2.58
N LEU A 221 -13.29 -14.52 3.92
CA LEU A 221 -12.14 -14.59 4.84
C LEU A 221 -11.14 -15.73 4.56
N ASN A 222 -11.51 -16.76 3.78
CA ASN A 222 -10.68 -17.94 3.55
C ASN A 222 -9.75 -17.82 2.31
N ILE A 223 -10.04 -16.92 1.37
CA ILE A 223 -9.27 -16.76 0.11
C ILE A 223 -8.12 -15.75 0.29
N THR A 224 -8.19 -14.93 1.33
CA THR A 224 -7.31 -13.78 1.60
C THR A 224 -5.90 -14.19 2.03
N GLY A 225 -5.77 -15.28 2.79
CA GLY A 225 -4.48 -15.88 3.12
C GLY A 225 -3.76 -16.42 1.87
N LEU A 226 -4.52 -17.05 0.96
CA LEU A 226 -3.99 -17.63 -0.28
C LEU A 226 -3.55 -16.55 -1.28
N ALA A 227 -4.34 -15.48 -1.43
CA ALA A 227 -3.98 -14.35 -2.29
C ALA A 227 -2.73 -13.59 -1.78
N LYS A 228 -2.62 -13.41 -0.45
CA LYS A 228 -1.42 -12.83 0.18
C LYS A 228 -0.20 -13.75 0.01
N VAL A 229 -0.36 -15.07 0.11
CA VAL A 229 0.70 -16.05 -0.15
C VAL A 229 1.14 -16.03 -1.62
N PHE A 230 0.20 -15.93 -2.57
CA PHE A 230 0.54 -15.80 -4.00
C PHE A 230 1.28 -14.49 -4.32
N ALA A 231 0.85 -13.36 -3.73
CA ALA A 231 1.58 -12.10 -3.84
C ALA A 231 2.98 -12.20 -3.19
N CYS A 232 3.10 -12.95 -2.08
CA CYS A 232 4.37 -13.25 -1.42
C CYS A 232 5.31 -14.04 -2.31
N SER A 233 4.84 -15.09 -2.98
CA SER A 233 5.65 -15.90 -3.91
C SER A 233 6.22 -15.06 -5.07
N ILE A 234 5.45 -14.08 -5.55
CA ILE A 234 5.89 -13.19 -6.64
C ILE A 234 6.87 -12.11 -6.13
N LEU A 235 6.65 -11.56 -4.93
CA LEU A 235 7.54 -10.57 -4.31
C LEU A 235 8.85 -11.17 -3.77
N ASP A 236 8.82 -12.40 -3.25
CA ASP A 236 10.02 -13.13 -2.84
C ASP A 236 10.87 -13.52 -4.05
N LEU A 237 10.27 -13.84 -5.21
CA LEU A 237 11.02 -13.96 -6.46
C LEU A 237 11.77 -12.66 -6.76
N ASN A 238 11.11 -11.50 -6.63
CA ASN A 238 11.72 -10.21 -6.92
C ASN A 238 12.81 -9.81 -5.89
N LYS A 239 12.62 -10.12 -4.59
CA LYS A 239 13.66 -9.93 -3.55
C LYS A 239 14.80 -10.93 -3.67
N THR A 240 14.57 -12.16 -4.13
CA THR A 240 15.62 -13.16 -4.36
C THR A 240 16.48 -12.78 -5.56
N PHE A 241 15.86 -12.27 -6.64
CA PHE A 241 16.59 -11.68 -7.76
C PHE A 241 17.36 -10.40 -7.36
N CYS A 242 16.79 -9.54 -6.53
CA CYS A 242 17.47 -8.32 -6.09
C CYS A 242 18.54 -8.58 -5.00
N GLY A 243 18.34 -9.59 -4.16
CA GLY A 243 19.22 -9.98 -3.05
C GLY A 243 20.42 -10.81 -3.48
N LEU A 244 20.28 -11.70 -4.48
CA LEU A 244 21.42 -12.40 -5.08
C LEU A 244 22.42 -11.44 -5.74
N TYR A 245 21.95 -10.31 -6.28
CA TYR A 245 22.84 -9.32 -6.89
C TYR A 245 23.54 -8.40 -5.88
N ILE A 246 22.92 -8.15 -4.72
CA ILE A 246 23.53 -7.33 -3.66
C ILE A 246 24.55 -8.13 -2.83
N ILE A 247 24.43 -9.46 -2.76
CA ILE A 247 25.36 -10.32 -2.00
C ILE A 247 26.57 -10.77 -2.84
N ASN A 248 26.47 -10.74 -4.18
CA ASN A 248 27.58 -11.03 -5.10
C ASN A 248 28.29 -9.77 -5.65
N SER A 249 28.13 -8.61 -5.00
CA SER A 249 28.86 -7.36 -5.33
C SER A 249 29.71 -6.89 -4.16
#